data_AF-A0A5C8EGW1-F1
#
_entry.id   AF-A0A5C8EGW1-F1
#
_cell.length_a   1.000
_cell.length_b   1.000
_cell.length_c   1.000
_cell.angle_alpha   90.00
_cell.angle_beta   90.00
_cell.angle_gamma   90.00
#
_symmetry.space_group_name_H-M   'P 1'
#
loop_
_entity.id
_entity.type
_entity.pdbx_description
1 polymer ?
#
loop_
_entity_poly.entity_id
_entity_poly.type
_entity_poly.pdbx_seq_one_letter_code
_entity_poly.pdbx_strand_id
1 'polypeptide(L)'
;MKKEVSYKAVISVTITALVSGFLLSFVFSSFEKDILANNEKTVLEGVKAVIIDSDAIEGPLTENSTFTYYIGKKSDGSISGYAIISSAKGYNGENKILVGFDAEVSKVTGIVITEQSETPGLGAKIVEDSFRNQFKEQSSVVPLYVVKGIKPEEAGDGEIAAISGATISSASVVDAVNIAKDEAVSLFLE
;
A
#
# COMPACT_ATOMS: atom_id res chain seq x y z
N MET A 1 31.03 41.34 19.77
CA MET A 1 30.83 41.70 18.34
C MET A 1 29.41 41.37 17.94
N LYS A 2 28.50 42.35 17.90
CA LYS A 2 27.18 42.16 17.26
C LYS A 2 27.40 42.28 15.76
N LYS A 3 27.39 41.16 15.03
CA LYS A 3 27.36 41.18 13.56
C LYS A 3 25.98 41.72 13.18
N GLU A 4 25.90 42.99 12.81
CA GLU A 4 24.68 43.55 12.24
C GLU A 4 24.41 42.82 10.92
N VAL A 5 23.26 42.15 10.83
CA VAL A 5 22.84 41.51 9.60
C VAL A 5 22.60 42.61 8.58
N SER A 6 23.35 42.60 7.48
CA SER A 6 23.20 43.60 6.42
C SER A 6 21.77 43.58 5.89
N TYR A 7 21.09 44.74 5.85
CA TYR A 7 19.71 44.88 5.34
C TYR A 7 19.54 44.27 3.93
N LYS A 8 20.60 44.31 3.10
CA LYS A 8 20.63 43.66 1.79
C LYS A 8 20.52 42.13 1.87
N ALA A 9 21.13 41.52 2.89
CA ALA A 9 21.03 40.09 3.15
C ALA A 9 19.61 39.70 3.62
N VAL A 10 18.99 40.53 4.48
CA VAL A 10 17.61 40.32 4.92
C VAL A 10 16.65 40.35 3.72
N ILE A 11 16.74 41.38 2.88
CA ILE A 11 15.91 41.48 1.67
C ILE A 11 16.14 40.29 0.73
N SER A 12 17.40 39.91 0.49
CA SER A 12 17.73 38.80 -0.42
C SER A 12 17.10 37.49 0.03
N VAL A 13 17.13 37.19 1.33
CA VAL A 13 16.54 35.96 1.88
C VAL A 13 15.01 36.03 1.84
N THR A 14 14.42 37.19 2.13
CA THR A 14 12.96 37.38 2.04
C THR A 14 12.44 37.19 0.63
N ILE A 15 13.10 37.79 -0.38
CA ILE A 15 12.70 37.63 -1.79
C ILE A 15 12.85 36.18 -2.22
N THR A 16 13.96 35.54 -1.89
CA THR A 16 14.19 34.12 -2.23
C THR A 16 13.14 33.23 -1.59
N ALA A 17 12.80 33.45 -0.31
CA ALA A 17 11.76 32.70 0.39
C ALA A 17 10.38 32.90 -0.25
N LEU A 18 10.03 34.13 -0.64
CA LEU A 18 8.77 34.44 -1.31
C LEU A 18 8.66 33.76 -2.67
N VAL A 19 9.73 33.81 -3.48
CA VAL A 19 9.75 33.17 -4.80
C VAL A 19 9.67 31.66 -4.66
N SER A 20 10.44 31.06 -3.77
CA SER A 20 10.40 29.60 -3.53
C SER A 20 9.05 29.14 -2.99
N GLY A 21 8.46 29.89 -2.06
CA GLY A 21 7.13 29.58 -1.51
C GLY A 21 6.02 29.69 -2.56
N PHE A 22 6.08 30.72 -3.40
CA PHE A 22 5.14 30.89 -4.52
C PHE A 22 5.27 29.75 -5.53
N LEU A 23 6.49 29.41 -5.95
CA LEU A 23 6.72 28.32 -6.90
C LEU A 23 6.23 26.99 -6.34
N LEU A 24 6.54 26.67 -5.08
CA LEU A 24 6.09 25.43 -4.45
C LEU A 24 4.56 25.37 -4.34
N SER A 25 3.91 26.47 -3.93
CA SER A 25 2.45 26.55 -3.83
C SER A 25 1.77 26.44 -5.20
N PHE A 26 2.33 27.06 -6.22
CA PHE A 26 1.79 27.00 -7.59
C PHE A 26 1.88 25.59 -8.18
N VAL A 27 3.04 24.94 -8.01
CA VAL A 27 3.24 23.54 -8.44
C VAL A 27 2.28 22.64 -7.68
N PHE A 28 2.25 22.73 -6.35
CA PHE A 28 1.35 21.90 -5.55
C PHE A 28 -0.12 22.07 -5.97
N SER A 29 -0.62 23.30 -6.04
CA SER A 29 -2.02 23.55 -6.40
C SER A 29 -2.39 23.14 -7.82
N SER A 30 -1.46 23.20 -8.78
CA SER A 30 -1.73 22.82 -10.17
C SER A 30 -1.75 21.31 -10.36
N PHE A 31 -0.93 20.56 -9.62
CA PHE A 31 -0.78 19.11 -9.81
C PHE A 31 -1.52 18.26 -8.78
N GLU A 32 -1.95 18.83 -7.65
CA GLU A 32 -2.65 18.09 -6.58
C GLU A 32 -3.90 17.34 -7.08
N LYS A 33 -4.70 18.00 -7.95
CA LYS A 33 -5.92 17.38 -8.50
C LYS A 33 -5.63 16.20 -9.42
N ASP A 34 -4.60 16.31 -10.26
CA ASP A 34 -4.22 15.24 -11.19
C ASP A 34 -3.58 14.06 -10.45
N ILE A 35 -2.79 14.34 -9.39
CA ILE A 35 -2.21 13.32 -8.51
C ILE A 35 -3.33 12.52 -7.83
N LEU A 36 -4.32 13.21 -7.27
CA LEU A 36 -5.44 12.54 -6.60
C LEU A 36 -6.22 11.65 -7.58
N ALA A 37 -6.58 12.19 -8.75
CA ALA A 37 -7.34 11.45 -9.75
C ALA A 37 -6.59 10.24 -10.31
N ASN A 38 -5.25 10.33 -10.43
CA ASN A 38 -4.44 9.20 -10.87
C ASN A 38 -4.30 8.13 -9.77
N ASN A 39 -4.09 8.55 -8.52
CA ASN A 39 -4.02 7.63 -7.38
C ASN A 39 -5.33 6.87 -7.18
N GLU A 40 -6.47 7.55 -7.25
CA GLU A 40 -7.79 6.91 -7.16
C GLU A 40 -7.98 5.86 -8.26
N LYS A 41 -7.59 6.16 -9.50
CA LYS A 41 -7.63 5.19 -10.60
C LYS A 41 -6.72 4.00 -10.34
N THR A 42 -5.47 4.22 -9.92
CA THR A 42 -4.53 3.14 -9.61
C THR A 42 -5.03 2.26 -8.47
N VAL A 43 -5.64 2.85 -7.44
CA VAL A 43 -6.25 2.09 -6.34
C VAL A 43 -7.44 1.28 -6.85
N LEU A 44 -8.35 1.88 -7.63
CA LEU A 44 -9.50 1.18 -8.22
C LEU A 44 -9.08 0.03 -9.15
N GLU A 45 -8.05 0.23 -9.98
CA GLU A 45 -7.47 -0.82 -10.80
C GLU A 45 -6.83 -1.92 -9.95
N GLY A 46 -6.16 -1.54 -8.86
CA GLY A 46 -5.65 -2.48 -7.86
C GLY A 46 -6.78 -3.30 -7.22
N VAL A 47 -7.89 -2.68 -6.86
CA VAL A 47 -9.07 -3.36 -6.28
C VAL A 47 -9.65 -4.36 -7.26
N LYS A 48 -9.76 -3.99 -8.55
CA LYS A 48 -10.19 -4.93 -9.61
C LYS A 48 -9.20 -6.07 -9.82
N ALA A 49 -7.90 -5.84 -9.60
CA ALA A 49 -6.88 -6.86 -9.77
C ALA A 49 -6.86 -7.87 -8.61
N VAL A 50 -7.28 -7.47 -7.41
CA VAL A 50 -7.31 -8.37 -6.24
C VAL A 50 -8.67 -8.99 -5.98
N ILE A 51 -9.78 -8.31 -6.33
CA ILE A 51 -11.13 -8.87 -6.22
C ILE A 51 -11.50 -9.55 -7.54
N ILE A 52 -11.42 -10.88 -7.55
CA ILE A 52 -11.75 -11.72 -8.70
C ILE A 52 -13.27 -11.73 -8.92
N ASP A 53 -13.72 -11.71 -10.19
CA ASP A 53 -15.12 -11.85 -10.62
C ASP A 53 -16.12 -10.84 -10.01
N SER A 54 -15.70 -9.60 -9.76
CA SER A 54 -16.62 -8.52 -9.34
C SER A 54 -17.17 -7.73 -10.53
N ASP A 55 -18.49 -7.54 -10.56
CA ASP A 55 -19.17 -6.68 -11.54
C ASP A 55 -19.30 -5.24 -11.03
N ALA A 56 -19.44 -5.08 -9.72
CA ALA A 56 -19.50 -3.80 -9.03
C ALA A 56 -18.53 -3.79 -7.85
N ILE A 57 -17.92 -2.62 -7.60
CA ILE A 57 -17.07 -2.38 -6.43
C ILE A 57 -17.72 -1.28 -5.61
N GLU A 58 -17.95 -1.56 -4.33
CA GLU A 58 -18.39 -0.58 -3.35
C GLU A 58 -17.20 -0.13 -2.51
N GLY A 59 -16.94 1.18 -2.50
CA GLY A 59 -15.89 1.81 -1.70
C GLY A 59 -15.35 3.09 -2.33
N PRO A 60 -14.42 3.79 -1.66
CA PRO A 60 -13.81 3.44 -0.38
C PRO A 60 -14.79 3.50 0.80
N LEU A 61 -14.75 2.49 1.68
CA LEU A 61 -15.50 2.44 2.93
C LEU A 61 -14.55 2.55 4.13
N THR A 62 -14.95 3.31 5.15
CA THR A 62 -14.19 3.51 6.41
C THR A 62 -15.09 3.51 7.65
N GLU A 63 -16.39 3.29 7.53
CA GLU A 63 -17.35 3.53 8.63
C GLU A 63 -17.18 2.56 9.82
N ASN A 64 -16.67 1.35 9.58
CA ASN A 64 -16.53 0.31 10.60
C ASN A 64 -15.08 -0.15 10.80
N SER A 65 -14.11 0.51 10.17
CA SER A 65 -12.72 0.06 10.13
C SER A 65 -11.75 1.22 10.33
N THR A 66 -10.61 0.93 10.94
CA THR A 66 -9.47 1.88 10.96
C THR A 66 -8.83 2.00 9.57
N PHE A 67 -9.06 1.01 8.70
CA PHE A 67 -8.50 0.90 7.37
C PHE A 67 -9.55 1.14 6.29
N THR A 68 -9.10 1.58 5.12
CA THR A 68 -10.00 1.72 3.97
C THR A 68 -10.23 0.35 3.35
N TYR A 69 -11.49 -0.02 3.15
CA TYR A 69 -11.84 -1.28 2.51
C TYR A 69 -12.83 -1.10 1.35
N TYR A 70 -12.90 -2.14 0.52
CA TYR A 70 -13.75 -2.23 -0.66
C TYR A 70 -14.44 -3.59 -0.67
N ILE A 71 -15.68 -3.61 -1.16
CA ILE A 71 -16.48 -4.83 -1.30
C ILE A 71 -16.77 -5.03 -2.78
N GLY A 72 -16.40 -6.19 -3.32
CA GLY A 72 -16.81 -6.60 -4.65
C GLY A 72 -18.13 -7.34 -4.62
N LYS A 73 -19.07 -6.93 -5.47
CA LYS A 73 -20.37 -7.58 -5.66
C LYS A 73 -20.50 -8.09 -7.09
N LYS A 74 -21.17 -9.22 -7.24
CA LYS A 74 -21.60 -9.79 -8.52
C LYS A 74 -22.95 -9.21 -8.91
N SER A 75 -23.29 -9.35 -10.19
CA SER A 75 -24.59 -8.92 -10.75
C SER A 75 -25.80 -9.57 -10.08
N ASP A 76 -25.61 -10.72 -9.41
CA ASP A 76 -26.65 -11.43 -8.65
C ASP A 76 -26.82 -10.90 -7.20
N GLY A 77 -26.01 -9.92 -6.79
CA GLY A 77 -26.01 -9.35 -5.45
C GLY A 77 -25.16 -10.12 -4.42
N SER A 78 -24.53 -11.23 -4.80
CA SER A 78 -23.59 -11.95 -3.94
C SER A 78 -22.23 -11.23 -3.85
N ILE A 79 -21.53 -11.45 -2.75
CA ILE A 79 -20.20 -10.89 -2.53
C ILE A 79 -19.18 -11.76 -3.27
N SER A 80 -18.34 -11.12 -4.09
CA SER A 80 -17.25 -11.80 -4.81
C SER A 80 -15.95 -11.84 -4.00
N GLY A 81 -15.73 -10.84 -3.16
CA GLY A 81 -14.55 -10.72 -2.33
C GLY A 81 -14.42 -9.32 -1.73
N TYR A 82 -13.36 -9.13 -0.97
CA TYR A 82 -13.07 -7.89 -0.26
C TYR A 82 -11.66 -7.41 -0.58
N ALA A 83 -11.41 -6.11 -0.44
CA ALA A 83 -10.05 -5.59 -0.48
C ALA A 83 -9.84 -4.59 0.64
N ILE A 84 -8.72 -4.68 1.35
CA ILE A 84 -8.37 -3.78 2.46
C ILE A 84 -7.04 -3.12 2.15
N ILE A 85 -6.98 -1.80 2.33
CA ILE A 85 -5.74 -1.02 2.27
C ILE A 85 -5.15 -0.95 3.66
N SER A 86 -4.02 -1.63 3.85
CA SER A 86 -3.21 -1.54 5.06
C SER A 86 -1.85 -0.91 4.74
N SER A 87 -1.13 -0.53 5.78
CA SER A 87 0.20 0.02 5.65
C SER A 87 1.13 -0.46 6.75
N ALA A 88 2.41 -0.56 6.43
CA ALA A 88 3.43 -0.88 7.40
C ALA A 88 4.72 -0.14 7.09
N LYS A 89 5.53 0.05 8.13
CA LYS A 89 6.82 0.74 8.02
C LYS A 89 7.83 -0.14 7.30
N GLY A 90 8.29 0.33 6.15
CA GLY A 90 9.39 -0.24 5.37
C GLY A 90 10.76 0.31 5.77
N TYR A 91 11.74 0.14 4.87
CA TYR A 91 13.11 0.58 5.11
C TYR A 91 13.26 2.10 4.95
N ASN A 92 12.73 2.64 3.85
CA ASN A 92 12.86 4.06 3.50
C ASN A 92 11.56 4.87 3.66
N GLY A 93 10.43 4.19 3.87
CA GLY A 93 9.15 4.84 4.03
C GLY A 93 8.06 3.83 4.37
N GLU A 94 6.83 4.30 4.41
CA GLU A 94 5.67 3.44 4.61
C GLU A 94 5.30 2.76 3.29
N ASN A 95 4.97 1.47 3.36
CA ASN A 95 4.46 0.71 2.24
C ASN A 95 2.96 0.54 2.42
N LYS A 96 2.16 1.13 1.53
CA LYS A 96 0.72 0.93 1.48
C LYS A 96 0.39 -0.18 0.50
N ILE A 97 -0.43 -1.10 0.98
CA ILE A 97 -0.69 -2.37 0.31
C ILE A 97 -2.18 -2.60 0.33
N LEU A 98 -2.73 -2.85 -0.84
CA LEU A 98 -4.06 -3.34 -1.02
C LEU A 98 -4.03 -4.87 -1.02
N VAL A 99 -4.77 -5.47 -0.09
CA VAL A 99 -4.84 -6.92 0.11
C VAL A 99 -6.24 -7.36 -0.25
N GLY A 100 -6.35 -8.31 -1.19
CA GLY A 100 -7.63 -8.93 -1.56
C GLY A 100 -7.91 -10.20 -0.80
N PHE A 101 -9.18 -10.43 -0.53
CA PHE A 101 -9.73 -11.59 0.16
C PHE A 101 -10.86 -12.20 -0.66
N ASP A 102 -11.04 -13.50 -0.52
CA ASP A 102 -12.18 -14.22 -1.07
C ASP A 102 -13.49 -13.84 -0.37
N ALA A 103 -14.63 -14.25 -0.94
CA ALA A 103 -15.96 -13.96 -0.39
C ALA A 103 -16.17 -14.49 1.04
N GLU A 104 -15.49 -15.57 1.42
CA GLU A 104 -15.55 -16.17 2.76
C GLU A 104 -14.46 -15.66 3.71
N VAL A 105 -13.57 -14.79 3.25
CA VAL A 105 -12.43 -14.25 4.03
C VAL A 105 -11.54 -15.36 4.61
N SER A 106 -11.48 -16.49 3.90
CA SER A 106 -10.69 -17.65 4.26
C SER A 106 -9.26 -17.58 3.70
N LYS A 107 -9.07 -16.89 2.57
CA LYS A 107 -7.81 -16.80 1.83
C LYS A 107 -7.56 -15.43 1.22
N VAL A 108 -6.28 -15.15 1.00
CA VAL A 108 -5.81 -13.97 0.27
C VAL A 108 -5.82 -14.26 -1.22
N THR A 109 -6.56 -13.47 -1.99
CA THR A 109 -6.64 -13.61 -3.47
C THR A 109 -5.45 -12.96 -4.17
N GLY A 110 -4.82 -11.96 -3.52
CA GLY A 110 -3.61 -11.32 -4.00
C GLY A 110 -3.33 -9.99 -3.30
N ILE A 111 -2.18 -9.41 -3.61
CA ILE A 111 -1.78 -8.10 -3.08
C ILE A 111 -1.36 -7.16 -4.22
N VAL A 112 -1.61 -5.87 -4.03
CA VAL A 112 -1.14 -4.78 -4.89
C VAL A 112 -0.47 -3.75 -4.00
N ILE A 113 0.78 -3.40 -4.30
CA ILE A 113 1.48 -2.33 -3.60
C ILE A 113 1.06 -1.02 -4.27
N THR A 114 0.33 -0.18 -3.54
CA THR A 114 -0.21 1.09 -4.07
C THR A 114 0.79 2.23 -3.90
N GLU A 115 1.50 2.27 -2.78
CA GLU A 115 2.53 3.26 -2.49
C GLU A 115 3.72 2.58 -1.80
N GLN A 116 4.94 2.90 -2.23
CA GLN A 116 6.18 2.43 -1.62
C GLN A 116 7.31 3.43 -1.87
N SER A 117 8.27 3.51 -0.97
CA SER A 117 9.44 4.41 -1.06
C SER A 117 10.77 3.67 -0.93
N GLU A 118 10.78 2.37 -1.21
CA GLU A 118 11.92 1.47 -1.07
C GLU A 118 13.00 1.71 -2.13
N THR A 119 14.23 1.28 -1.83
CA THR A 119 15.37 1.46 -2.72
C THR A 119 15.16 0.71 -4.06
N PRO A 120 15.24 1.39 -5.22
CA PRO A 120 15.17 0.75 -6.54
C PRO A 120 16.20 -0.37 -6.70
N GLY A 121 15.78 -1.52 -7.25
CA GLY A 121 16.65 -2.68 -7.46
C GLY A 121 16.92 -3.55 -6.22
N LEU A 122 16.53 -3.10 -5.02
CA LEU A 122 16.52 -3.90 -3.79
C LEU A 122 15.10 -4.08 -3.27
N GLY A 123 14.65 -3.18 -2.38
CA GLY A 123 13.34 -3.27 -1.72
C GLY A 123 12.18 -2.96 -2.65
N ALA A 124 12.39 -2.18 -3.70
CA ALA A 124 11.35 -1.92 -4.70
C ALA A 124 10.89 -3.19 -5.44
N LYS A 125 11.63 -4.31 -5.35
CA LYS A 125 11.22 -5.61 -5.92
C LYS A 125 9.97 -6.19 -5.28
N ILE A 126 9.48 -5.62 -4.17
CA ILE A 126 8.17 -5.98 -3.60
C ILE A 126 7.00 -5.81 -4.58
N VAL A 127 7.15 -4.96 -5.60
CA VAL A 127 6.12 -4.75 -6.63
C VAL A 127 6.13 -5.83 -7.71
N GLU A 128 7.18 -6.64 -7.79
CA GLU A 128 7.31 -7.68 -8.80
C GLU A 128 6.35 -8.84 -8.55
N ASP A 129 5.83 -9.43 -9.64
CA ASP A 129 4.93 -10.57 -9.57
C ASP A 129 5.59 -11.79 -8.90
N SER A 130 6.91 -11.92 -9.02
CA SER A 130 7.71 -12.96 -8.35
C SER A 130 7.53 -12.94 -6.83
N PHE A 131 7.38 -11.76 -6.24
CA PHE A 131 7.15 -11.60 -4.80
C PHE A 131 5.66 -11.62 -4.48
N ARG A 132 4.84 -10.87 -5.21
CA ARG A 132 3.39 -10.71 -4.96
C ARG A 132 2.60 -12.01 -5.10
N ASN A 133 2.99 -12.89 -6.02
CA ASN A 133 2.30 -14.15 -6.23
C ASN A 133 2.42 -15.12 -5.05
N GLN A 134 3.39 -14.93 -4.15
CA GLN A 134 3.54 -15.76 -2.94
C GLN A 134 2.36 -15.61 -1.98
N PHE A 135 1.63 -14.50 -2.06
CA PHE A 135 0.50 -14.19 -1.19
C PHE A 135 -0.83 -14.77 -1.70
N LYS A 136 -0.87 -15.27 -2.94
CA LYS A 136 -2.09 -15.85 -3.52
C LYS A 136 -2.39 -17.19 -2.86
N GLU A 137 -3.66 -17.43 -2.55
CA GLU A 137 -4.17 -18.62 -1.86
C GLU A 137 -3.60 -18.82 -0.43
N GLN A 138 -2.85 -17.86 0.11
CA GLN A 138 -2.40 -17.91 1.49
C GLN A 138 -3.58 -17.77 2.44
N SER A 139 -3.52 -18.46 3.58
CA SER A 139 -4.58 -18.41 4.57
C SER A 139 -4.75 -17.02 5.18
N SER A 140 -5.99 -16.56 5.27
CA SER A 140 -6.35 -15.31 5.94
C SER A 140 -6.39 -15.46 7.47
N VAL A 141 -6.40 -16.69 8.00
CA VAL A 141 -6.53 -16.97 9.43
C VAL A 141 -5.21 -17.38 10.10
N VAL A 142 -4.24 -17.88 9.34
CA VAL A 142 -2.91 -18.26 9.87
C VAL A 142 -1.93 -17.13 9.61
N PRO A 143 -1.16 -16.62 10.60
CA PRO A 143 -0.22 -15.53 10.39
C PRO A 143 0.85 -15.88 9.36
N LEU A 144 1.20 -14.92 8.49
CA LEU A 144 2.28 -15.07 7.53
C LEU A 144 3.61 -14.62 8.14
N TYR A 145 4.72 -15.24 7.75
CA TYR A 145 6.05 -14.89 8.22
C TYR A 145 7.09 -14.92 7.09
N VAL A 146 8.10 -14.06 7.23
CA VAL A 146 9.18 -13.94 6.24
C VAL A 146 10.31 -14.92 6.53
N VAL A 147 10.69 -15.70 5.52
CA VAL A 147 11.80 -16.66 5.58
C VAL A 147 12.93 -16.22 4.65
N LYS A 148 14.17 -16.24 5.14
CA LYS A 148 15.36 -15.81 4.37
C LYS A 148 16.05 -16.99 3.72
N GLY A 149 16.61 -16.75 2.54
CA GLY A 149 17.52 -17.70 1.89
C GLY A 149 16.83 -18.89 1.23
N ILE A 150 15.51 -18.86 1.16
CA ILE A 150 14.69 -19.81 0.39
C ILE A 150 14.20 -19.15 -0.90
N LYS A 151 13.82 -19.97 -1.86
CA LYS A 151 13.08 -19.49 -3.03
C LYS A 151 11.57 -19.46 -2.73
N PRO A 152 10.78 -18.64 -3.45
CA PRO A 152 9.32 -18.65 -3.36
C PRO A 152 8.69 -20.04 -3.51
N GLU A 153 9.28 -20.89 -4.36
CA GLU A 153 8.88 -22.27 -4.63
C GLU A 153 9.23 -23.27 -3.50
N GLU A 154 10.06 -22.85 -2.55
CA GLU A 154 10.44 -23.63 -1.37
C GLU A 154 9.65 -23.21 -0.12
N ALA A 155 8.85 -22.15 -0.22
CA ALA A 155 8.07 -21.60 0.89
C ALA A 155 6.90 -22.53 1.24
N GLY A 156 6.78 -22.87 2.52
CA GLY A 156 5.65 -23.64 3.05
C GLY A 156 4.40 -22.79 3.28
N ASP A 157 3.38 -23.41 3.86
CA ASP A 157 2.15 -22.72 4.26
C ASP A 157 2.46 -21.61 5.29
N GLY A 158 2.03 -20.38 5.00
CA GLY A 158 2.32 -19.23 5.86
C GLY A 158 3.72 -18.63 5.69
N GLU A 159 4.59 -19.22 4.86
CA GLU A 159 5.94 -18.72 4.62
C GLU A 159 6.00 -17.82 3.40
N ILE A 160 6.71 -16.71 3.51
CA ILE A 160 7.00 -15.83 2.38
C ILE A 160 8.51 -15.69 2.24
N ALA A 161 9.04 -16.05 1.07
CA ALA A 161 10.45 -15.91 0.77
C ALA A 161 10.85 -14.42 0.71
N ALA A 162 11.83 -14.05 1.51
CA ALA A 162 12.37 -12.70 1.56
C ALA A 162 13.12 -12.34 0.28
N ILE A 163 12.99 -11.09 -0.17
CA ILE A 163 13.85 -10.55 -1.22
C ILE A 163 15.28 -10.44 -0.68
N SER A 164 16.22 -11.07 -1.39
CA SER A 164 17.64 -11.03 -1.02
C SER A 164 18.16 -9.59 -0.95
N GLY A 165 18.76 -9.23 0.18
CA GLY A 165 19.23 -7.86 0.44
C GLY A 165 18.15 -6.86 0.85
N ALA A 166 16.87 -7.25 0.89
CA ALA A 166 15.74 -6.39 1.23
C ALA A 166 14.74 -7.07 2.19
N THR A 167 15.27 -7.66 3.28
CA THR A 167 14.43 -8.30 4.31
C THR A 167 13.44 -7.33 4.94
N ILE A 168 13.86 -6.11 5.26
CA ILE A 168 13.01 -5.12 5.97
C ILE A 168 11.79 -4.77 5.10
N SER A 169 12.01 -4.55 3.80
CA SER A 169 10.94 -4.30 2.83
C SER A 169 10.00 -5.52 2.71
N SER A 170 10.55 -6.74 2.69
CA SER A 170 9.75 -7.97 2.63
C SER A 170 8.90 -8.17 3.90
N ALA A 171 9.48 -7.92 5.07
CA ALA A 171 8.80 -7.99 6.37
C ALA A 171 7.69 -6.95 6.46
N SER A 172 7.94 -5.72 6.00
CA SER A 172 6.93 -4.68 5.93
C SER A 172 5.71 -5.11 5.12
N VAL A 173 5.88 -5.79 3.98
CA VAL A 173 4.73 -6.29 3.22
C VAL A 173 3.96 -7.36 3.99
N VAL A 174 4.66 -8.32 4.59
CA VAL A 174 4.02 -9.37 5.38
C VAL A 174 3.28 -8.81 6.58
N ASP A 175 3.86 -7.82 7.28
CA ASP A 175 3.24 -7.15 8.42
C ASP A 175 1.97 -6.41 7.99
N ALA A 176 2.01 -5.66 6.88
CA ALA A 176 0.83 -5.00 6.32
C ALA A 176 -0.26 -6.02 5.95
N VAL A 177 0.11 -7.16 5.37
CA VAL A 177 -0.85 -8.22 5.03
C VAL A 177 -1.47 -8.84 6.27
N ASN A 178 -0.69 -9.10 7.32
CA ASN A 178 -1.23 -9.61 8.58
C ASN A 178 -2.18 -8.60 9.25
N ILE A 179 -1.85 -7.31 9.24
CA ILE A 179 -2.76 -6.26 9.72
C ILE A 179 -4.09 -6.27 8.95
N ALA A 180 -4.03 -6.35 7.62
CA ALA A 180 -5.23 -6.42 6.78
C ALA A 180 -6.05 -7.67 7.07
N LYS A 181 -5.40 -8.82 7.32
CA LYS A 181 -6.08 -10.08 7.64
C LYS A 181 -6.81 -10.00 8.98
N ASP A 182 -6.15 -9.50 10.02
CA ASP A 182 -6.75 -9.36 11.35
C ASP A 182 -8.00 -8.46 11.27
N GLU A 183 -7.92 -7.37 10.49
CA GLU A 183 -9.05 -6.48 10.23
C GLU A 183 -10.15 -7.18 9.42
N ALA A 184 -9.81 -7.91 8.35
CA ALA A 184 -10.77 -8.62 7.52
C ALA A 184 -11.58 -9.64 8.34
N VAL A 185 -10.89 -10.38 9.21
CA VAL A 185 -11.53 -11.37 10.09
C VAL A 185 -12.49 -10.67 11.06
N SER A 186 -12.11 -9.54 11.67
CA SER A 186 -13.02 -8.82 12.57
C SER A 186 -14.21 -8.19 11.83
N LEU A 187 -14.04 -7.69 10.62
CA LEU A 187 -15.10 -7.00 9.88
C LEU A 187 -16.13 -7.93 9.25
N PHE A 188 -15.71 -9.10 8.78
CA PHE A 188 -16.50 -9.91 7.85
C PHE A 188 -16.81 -11.33 8.34
N LEU A 189 -16.15 -11.80 9.41
CA LEU A 189 -16.39 -13.12 10.00
C LEU A 189 -17.11 -13.08 11.37
N GLU A 190 -17.49 -11.91 11.88
CA GLU A 190 -18.32 -11.75 13.10
C GLU A 190 -19.84 -11.87 12.86
#